data_AF-A0A4X1SXM2-F1
#
_entry.id   AF-A0A4X1SXM2-F1
#
_cell.length_a   1.000
_cell.length_b   1.000
_cell.length_c   1.000
_cell.angle_alpha   90.00
_cell.angle_beta   90.00
_cell.angle_gamma   90.00
#
_symmetry.space_group_name_H-M   'P 1'
#
loop_
_entity.id
_entity.type
_entity.pdbx_description
1 polymer ?
#
loop_
_entity_poly.entity_id
_entity_poly.type
_entity_poly.pdbx_seq_one_letter_code
_entity_poly.pdbx_strand_id
1 'polypeptide(L)'
;MGPRGTAAVAMGLWVFVTAVFALDPEDVVVPGRCVLSHYRSLDPQALVAVKALRDHYEEETLSWRPRNCSFRLRRDPPPPSSCARLRLVARGLADAQAVLSSLPSPELFPGVGPTLELLAAARRDVAACLELVQPGSGRKSLRPPRRRHRADSPRCHEATVIFNLLRLLAWDLRLVAHSGPCL
;
A
#
# COMPACT_ATOMS: atom_id res chain seq x y z
N MET A 1 9.26 85.83 -20.46
CA MET A 1 8.09 85.55 -21.34
C MET A 1 7.63 84.11 -21.11
N GLY A 2 6.41 83.91 -20.57
CA GLY A 2 5.62 82.73 -20.98
C GLY A 2 5.11 82.92 -22.41
N PRO A 3 4.49 81.92 -23.07
CA PRO A 3 3.33 81.22 -22.50
C PRO A 3 3.12 79.73 -22.91
N ARG A 4 2.29 79.05 -22.09
CA ARG A 4 1.15 78.18 -22.40
C ARG A 4 1.24 77.15 -23.55
N GLY A 5 0.93 75.89 -23.19
CA GLY A 5 0.48 74.87 -24.11
C GLY A 5 0.08 73.59 -23.39
N THR A 6 -1.09 73.59 -22.73
CA THR A 6 -1.78 72.39 -22.26
C THR A 6 -2.14 71.50 -23.45
N ALA A 7 -1.58 70.30 -23.51
CA ALA A 7 -2.05 69.25 -24.42
C ALA A 7 -2.43 68.03 -23.56
N ALA A 8 -3.73 67.84 -23.41
CA ALA A 8 -4.31 66.63 -22.87
C ALA A 8 -4.14 65.51 -23.92
N VAL A 9 -3.45 64.45 -23.56
CA VAL A 9 -3.52 63.17 -24.27
C VAL A 9 -3.94 62.13 -23.24
N ALA A 10 -5.24 61.91 -23.19
CA ALA A 10 -5.80 60.68 -22.66
C ALA A 10 -5.43 59.53 -23.61
N MET A 11 -5.09 58.37 -23.06
CA MET A 11 -5.56 57.03 -23.49
C MET A 11 -4.62 55.94 -22.99
N GLY A 12 -5.21 54.94 -22.33
CA GLY A 12 -4.66 53.58 -22.32
C GLY A 12 -4.05 53.09 -21.01
N LEU A 13 -4.87 52.95 -19.96
CA LEU A 13 -4.56 52.03 -18.86
C LEU A 13 -4.62 50.60 -19.42
N TRP A 14 -3.51 50.06 -19.90
CA TRP A 14 -3.39 48.64 -20.26
C TRP A 14 -3.25 47.83 -18.96
N VAL A 15 -4.38 47.44 -18.39
CA VAL A 15 -4.41 46.38 -17.38
C VAL A 15 -4.20 45.06 -18.12
N PHE A 16 -2.96 44.58 -18.15
CA PHE A 16 -2.69 43.19 -18.46
C PHE A 16 -3.20 42.33 -17.30
N VAL A 17 -4.50 42.00 -17.32
CA VAL A 17 -5.02 40.88 -16.55
C VAL A 17 -4.55 39.61 -17.25
N THR A 18 -3.39 39.10 -16.89
CA THR A 18 -3.09 37.69 -17.13
C THR A 18 -3.94 36.88 -16.17
N ALA A 19 -5.18 36.60 -16.61
CA ALA A 19 -5.95 35.51 -16.07
C ALA A 19 -5.18 34.22 -16.42
N VAL A 20 -4.37 33.74 -15.47
CA VAL A 20 -3.90 32.36 -15.48
C VAL A 20 -5.13 31.53 -15.14
N PHE A 21 -5.91 31.22 -16.16
CA PHE A 21 -6.90 30.17 -16.12
C PHE A 21 -6.14 28.85 -15.94
N ALA A 22 -6.49 28.18 -14.84
CA ALA A 22 -6.53 26.73 -14.68
C ALA A 22 -5.68 25.94 -15.68
N LEU A 23 -4.44 25.66 -15.28
CA LEU A 23 -3.93 24.31 -15.44
C LEU A 23 -3.78 23.79 -14.01
N ASP A 24 -4.73 22.97 -13.58
CA ASP A 24 -4.44 21.95 -12.59
C ASP A 24 -3.10 21.33 -13.00
N PRO A 25 -2.07 21.36 -12.14
CA PRO A 25 -0.91 20.56 -12.43
C PRO A 25 -1.42 19.12 -12.34
N GLU A 26 -1.60 18.50 -13.50
CA GLU A 26 -1.52 17.05 -13.64
C GLU A 26 -0.48 16.56 -12.64
N ASP A 27 -0.91 15.67 -11.76
CA ASP A 27 -0.07 14.91 -10.85
C ASP A 27 1.14 14.37 -11.62
N VAL A 28 2.21 15.15 -11.70
CA VAL A 28 3.54 14.64 -11.94
C VAL A 28 3.84 13.89 -10.66
N VAL A 29 3.38 12.63 -10.61
CA VAL A 29 3.82 11.64 -9.65
C VAL A 29 5.31 11.51 -9.91
N VAL A 30 6.10 12.37 -9.25
CA VAL A 30 7.53 12.18 -9.13
C VAL A 30 7.68 10.74 -8.67
N PRO A 31 8.34 9.86 -9.44
CA PRO A 31 8.47 8.46 -9.06
C PRO A 31 8.98 8.44 -7.63
N GLY A 32 8.14 7.94 -6.72
CA GLY A 32 8.55 7.82 -5.33
C GLY A 32 9.87 7.10 -5.32
N ARG A 33 10.87 7.64 -4.61
CA ARG A 33 12.15 6.94 -4.50
C ARG A 33 11.86 5.58 -3.89
N CYS A 34 12.17 4.51 -4.60
CA CYS A 34 12.04 3.16 -4.07
C CYS A 34 13.03 2.99 -2.91
N VAL A 35 12.52 3.07 -1.69
CA VAL A 35 13.30 2.87 -0.47
C VAL A 35 12.60 1.79 0.34
N LEU A 36 13.23 0.61 0.42
CA LEU A 36 12.75 -0.50 1.27
C LEU A 36 13.73 -0.81 2.41
N SER A 37 14.86 -0.08 2.50
CA SER A 37 15.95 -0.41 3.42
C SER A 37 15.55 -0.40 4.88
N HIS A 38 14.60 0.46 5.28
CA HIS A 38 14.07 0.51 6.65
C HIS A 38 13.29 -0.75 7.03
N TYR A 39 12.76 -1.49 6.06
CA TYR A 39 12.09 -2.76 6.32
C TYR A 39 13.05 -3.95 6.52
N ARG A 40 14.38 -3.75 6.39
CA ARG A 40 15.36 -4.80 6.72
C ARG A 40 15.37 -5.15 8.21
N SER A 41 14.99 -4.19 9.05
CA SER A 41 14.79 -4.34 10.48
C SER A 41 13.62 -3.45 10.89
N LEU A 42 12.44 -4.06 11.09
CA LEU A 42 11.30 -3.35 11.64
C LEU A 42 11.54 -3.01 13.11
N ASP A 43 10.92 -1.93 13.58
CA ASP A 43 10.87 -1.58 14.99
C ASP A 43 10.27 -2.76 15.80
N PRO A 44 10.98 -3.29 16.83
CA PRO A 44 10.44 -4.31 17.71
C PRO A 44 9.07 -3.95 18.29
N GLN A 45 8.82 -2.67 18.60
CA GLN A 45 7.55 -2.22 19.17
C GLN A 45 6.40 -2.38 18.18
N ALA A 46 6.65 -2.17 16.88
CA ALA A 46 5.65 -2.41 15.85
C ALA A 46 5.31 -3.91 15.75
N LEU A 47 6.31 -4.80 15.88
CA LEU A 47 6.06 -6.25 15.88
C LEU A 47 5.30 -6.72 17.13
N VAL A 48 5.53 -6.08 18.29
CA VAL A 48 4.75 -6.32 19.51
C VAL A 48 3.28 -5.93 19.30
N ALA A 49 3.00 -4.79 18.66
CA ALA A 49 1.62 -4.38 18.35
C ALA A 49 0.91 -5.37 17.41
N VAL A 50 1.60 -5.83 16.35
CA VAL A 50 1.06 -6.85 15.43
C VAL A 50 0.81 -8.17 16.16
N LYS A 51 1.71 -8.55 17.07
CA LYS A 51 1.54 -9.76 17.89
C LYS A 51 0.35 -9.63 18.84
N ALA A 52 0.19 -8.50 19.52
CA ALA A 52 -0.94 -8.24 20.41
C ALA A 52 -2.29 -8.34 19.66
N LEU A 53 -2.36 -7.79 18.45
CA LEU A 53 -3.52 -7.92 17.56
C LEU A 53 -3.83 -9.39 17.26
N ARG A 54 -2.82 -10.15 16.82
CA ARG A 54 -2.96 -11.57 16.50
C ARG A 54 -3.43 -12.36 17.73
N ASP A 55 -2.79 -12.15 18.87
CA ASP A 55 -3.08 -12.90 20.10
C ASP A 55 -4.49 -12.60 20.59
N HIS A 56 -4.93 -11.34 20.55
CA HIS A 56 -6.32 -10.99 20.87
C HIS A 56 -7.34 -11.60 19.89
N TYR A 57 -7.03 -11.58 18.60
CA TYR A 57 -7.88 -12.22 17.59
C TYR A 57 -7.94 -13.74 17.78
N GLU A 58 -6.83 -14.37 18.17
CA GLU A 58 -6.79 -15.80 18.50
C GLU A 58 -7.76 -16.13 19.63
N GLU A 59 -7.73 -15.37 20.74
CA GLU A 59 -8.66 -15.52 21.86
C GLU A 59 -10.14 -15.37 21.43
N GLU A 60 -10.45 -14.34 20.64
CA GLU A 60 -11.79 -14.14 20.06
C GLU A 60 -12.21 -15.36 19.21
N THR A 61 -11.28 -15.94 18.44
CA THR A 61 -11.53 -17.11 17.59
C THR A 61 -11.65 -18.43 18.35
N LEU A 62 -11.10 -18.55 19.57
CA LEU A 62 -11.28 -19.75 20.40
C LEU A 62 -12.75 -19.98 20.76
N SER A 63 -13.55 -18.90 20.85
CA SER A 63 -15.00 -18.98 21.06
C SER A 63 -15.77 -19.45 19.81
N TRP A 64 -15.12 -19.51 18.65
CA TRP A 64 -15.78 -19.88 17.39
C TRP A 64 -15.94 -21.40 17.34
N ARG A 65 -17.15 -21.90 17.05
CA ARG A 65 -17.34 -23.33 16.74
C ARG A 65 -16.39 -23.75 15.61
N PRO A 66 -15.90 -25.00 15.59
CA PRO A 66 -15.06 -25.51 14.50
C PRO A 66 -15.78 -25.29 13.17
N ARG A 67 -15.26 -24.37 12.35
CA ARG A 67 -15.72 -24.17 10.98
C ARG A 67 -14.77 -24.93 10.07
N ASN A 68 -15.30 -25.40 8.93
CA ASN A 68 -14.55 -26.04 7.84
C ASN A 68 -13.55 -25.09 7.14
N CYS A 69 -12.95 -24.14 7.84
CA CYS A 69 -11.82 -23.37 7.32
C CYS A 69 -10.63 -24.32 7.29
N SER A 70 -10.12 -24.66 6.10
CA SER A 70 -8.77 -25.23 6.04
C SER A 70 -7.80 -24.08 6.30
N PHE A 71 -7.48 -23.82 7.57
CA PHE A 71 -6.42 -22.89 7.94
C PHE A 71 -5.11 -23.40 7.35
N ARG A 72 -4.69 -22.79 6.25
CA ARG A 72 -3.36 -23.01 5.72
C ARG A 72 -2.57 -21.76 6.05
N LEU A 73 -1.75 -21.84 7.11
CA LEU A 73 -0.60 -20.97 7.19
C LEU A 73 0.06 -21.01 5.82
N ARG A 74 0.32 -19.84 5.23
CA ARG A 74 0.78 -19.78 3.85
C ARG A 74 2.01 -20.68 3.75
N ARG A 75 1.94 -21.77 2.97
CA ARG A 75 3.13 -22.59 2.69
C ARG A 75 4.07 -21.74 1.86
N ASP A 76 5.37 -21.83 2.13
CA ASP A 76 6.37 -21.16 1.32
C ASP A 76 6.21 -21.62 -0.12
N PRO A 77 5.75 -20.74 -1.04
CA PRO A 77 5.84 -21.06 -2.45
C PRO A 77 7.33 -21.09 -2.83
N PRO A 78 7.73 -21.88 -3.86
CA PRO A 78 9.10 -21.81 -4.38
C PRO A 78 9.45 -20.34 -4.63
N PRO A 79 10.68 -19.90 -4.30
CA PRO A 79 11.02 -18.50 -4.22
C PRO A 79 10.68 -17.80 -5.55
N PRO A 80 9.71 -16.87 -5.58
CA PRO A 80 9.47 -16.10 -6.79
C PRO A 80 10.71 -15.27 -7.14
N SER A 81 10.85 -14.90 -8.42
CA SER A 81 11.80 -13.84 -8.82
C SER A 81 11.59 -12.61 -7.95
N SER A 82 12.63 -11.78 -7.75
CA SER A 82 12.55 -10.54 -6.95
C SER A 82 11.27 -9.75 -7.25
N CYS A 83 10.93 -9.64 -8.54
CA CYS A 83 9.73 -8.96 -9.00
C CYS A 83 8.41 -9.67 -8.72
N ALA A 84 8.32 -10.97 -8.93
CA ALA A 84 7.12 -11.72 -8.56
C ALA A 84 6.91 -11.71 -7.04
N ARG A 85 7.99 -11.66 -6.25
CA ARG A 85 7.94 -11.53 -4.79
C ARG A 85 7.40 -10.17 -4.37
N LEU A 86 7.92 -9.08 -4.93
CA LEU A 86 7.46 -7.73 -4.62
C LEU A 86 5.96 -7.58 -4.91
N ARG A 87 5.47 -8.11 -6.04
CA ARG A 87 4.04 -8.14 -6.36
C ARG A 87 3.22 -8.96 -5.37
N LEU A 88 3.76 -10.07 -4.86
CA LEU A 88 3.09 -10.90 -3.85
C LEU A 88 2.95 -10.15 -2.52
N VAL A 89 4.01 -9.49 -2.08
CA VAL A 89 4.02 -8.66 -0.87
C VAL A 89 3.05 -7.50 -1.02
N ALA A 90 3.06 -6.79 -2.16
CA ALA A 90 2.12 -5.70 -2.44
C ALA A 90 0.66 -6.12 -2.28
N ARG A 91 0.30 -7.30 -2.83
CA ARG A 91 -1.06 -7.87 -2.68
C ARG A 91 -1.34 -8.24 -1.22
N GLY A 92 -0.40 -8.88 -0.54
CA GLY A 92 -0.55 -9.25 0.87
C GLY A 92 -0.76 -8.04 1.78
N LEU A 93 -0.03 -6.95 1.56
CA LEU A 93 -0.18 -5.71 2.32
C LEU A 93 -1.52 -5.03 2.06
N ALA A 94 -1.98 -4.99 0.80
CA ALA A 94 -3.29 -4.44 0.45
C ALA A 94 -4.44 -5.25 1.04
N ASP A 95 -4.34 -6.59 0.98
CA ASP A 95 -5.32 -7.51 1.55
C ASP A 95 -5.37 -7.41 3.08
N ALA A 96 -4.20 -7.34 3.73
CA ALA A 96 -4.08 -7.09 5.17
C ALA A 96 -4.75 -5.77 5.59
N GLN A 97 -4.48 -4.68 4.87
CA GLN A 97 -5.10 -3.40 5.21
C GLN A 97 -6.63 -3.43 5.00
N ALA A 98 -7.10 -4.05 3.93
CA ALA A 98 -8.54 -4.19 3.66
C ALA A 98 -9.24 -4.99 4.76
N VAL A 99 -8.67 -6.12 5.18
CA VAL A 99 -9.22 -6.94 6.26
C VAL A 99 -9.24 -6.17 7.58
N LEU A 100 -8.12 -5.58 7.99
CA LEU A 100 -8.03 -4.88 9.28
C LEU A 100 -8.93 -3.64 9.35
N SER A 101 -9.05 -2.89 8.26
CA SER A 101 -9.97 -1.74 8.20
C SER A 101 -11.45 -2.15 8.17
N SER A 102 -11.76 -3.38 7.79
CA SER A 102 -13.12 -3.94 7.79
C SER A 102 -13.53 -4.63 9.09
N LEU A 103 -12.61 -4.73 10.07
CA LEU A 103 -12.90 -5.35 11.36
C LEU A 103 -14.04 -4.61 12.07
N PRO A 104 -14.94 -5.32 12.78
CA PRO A 104 -15.92 -4.66 13.62
C PRO A 104 -15.23 -3.90 14.76
N SER A 105 -15.37 -2.57 14.80
CA SER A 105 -14.75 -1.71 15.82
C SER A 105 -13.23 -1.89 15.95
N PRO A 106 -12.45 -1.53 14.90
CA PRO A 106 -11.01 -1.77 14.85
C PRO A 106 -10.24 -1.09 16.00
N GLU A 107 -10.78 -0.01 16.55
CA GLU A 107 -10.23 0.73 17.69
C GLU A 107 -10.21 -0.07 19.00
N LEU A 108 -11.03 -1.12 19.12
CA LEU A 108 -11.07 -1.99 20.29
C LEU A 108 -9.98 -3.07 20.25
N PHE A 109 -9.43 -3.34 19.08
CA PHE A 109 -8.41 -4.37 18.91
C PHE A 109 -7.02 -3.79 19.23
N PRO A 110 -6.31 -4.35 20.23
CA PRO A 110 -5.02 -3.83 20.62
C PRO A 110 -4.03 -3.90 19.45
N GLY A 111 -3.38 -2.78 19.14
CA GLY A 111 -2.35 -2.72 18.11
C GLY A 111 -2.85 -2.59 16.66
N VAL A 112 -4.16 -2.51 16.39
CA VAL A 112 -4.67 -2.32 15.02
C VAL A 112 -4.27 -0.98 14.43
N GLY A 113 -4.42 0.13 15.16
CA GLY A 113 -4.02 1.45 14.68
C GLY A 113 -2.57 1.51 14.20
N PRO A 114 -1.58 1.20 15.06
CA PRO A 114 -0.17 1.12 14.67
C PRO A 114 0.10 0.13 13.52
N THR A 115 -0.63 -0.99 13.47
CA THR A 115 -0.49 -1.97 12.38
C THR A 115 -1.00 -1.41 11.05
N LEU A 116 -2.13 -0.69 11.04
CA LEU A 116 -2.67 -0.05 9.85
C LEU A 116 -1.75 1.06 9.31
N GLU A 117 -1.14 1.85 10.20
CA GLU A 117 -0.15 2.85 9.81
C GLU A 117 1.08 2.21 9.15
N LEU A 118 1.62 1.14 9.76
CA LEU A 118 2.74 0.37 9.20
C LEU A 118 2.38 -0.22 7.84
N LEU A 119 1.20 -0.82 7.69
CA LEU A 119 0.72 -1.37 6.43
C LEU A 119 0.58 -0.28 5.36
N ALA A 120 0.01 0.87 5.71
CA ALA A 120 -0.16 1.98 4.79
C ALA A 120 1.19 2.54 4.31
N ALA A 121 2.18 2.67 5.20
CA ALA A 121 3.54 3.06 4.84
C ALA A 121 4.19 2.03 3.91
N ALA A 122 4.16 0.74 4.30
CA ALA A 122 4.76 -0.34 3.50
C ALA A 122 4.12 -0.45 2.12
N ARG A 123 2.80 -0.25 2.00
CA ARG A 123 2.12 -0.23 0.70
C ARG A 123 2.61 0.89 -0.20
N ARG A 124 2.76 2.11 0.33
CA ARG A 124 3.26 3.27 -0.43
C ARG A 124 4.67 3.01 -0.96
N ASP A 125 5.56 2.53 -0.09
CA ASP A 125 6.95 2.28 -0.44
C ASP A 125 7.11 1.13 -1.44
N VAL A 126 6.37 0.03 -1.25
CA VAL A 126 6.35 -1.11 -2.18
C VAL A 126 5.74 -0.72 -3.53
N ALA A 127 4.69 0.12 -3.54
CA ALA A 127 4.10 0.62 -4.78
C ALA A 127 5.11 1.46 -5.56
N ALA A 128 5.81 2.39 -4.91
CA ALA A 128 6.87 3.19 -5.53
C ALA A 128 7.95 2.31 -6.19
N CYS A 129 8.31 1.19 -5.56
CA CYS A 129 9.24 0.22 -6.14
C CYS A 129 8.71 -0.59 -7.32
N LEU A 130 7.38 -0.75 -7.42
CA LEU A 130 6.74 -1.42 -8.56
C LEU A 130 6.59 -0.49 -9.77
N GLU A 131 6.38 0.81 -9.54
CA GLU A 131 6.30 1.83 -10.61
C GLU A 131 7.63 1.99 -11.38
N LEU A 132 8.76 1.60 -10.78
CA LEU A 132 10.06 1.56 -11.49
C LEU A 132 10.11 0.50 -12.61
N VAL A 133 9.22 -0.49 -12.57
CA VAL A 133 9.06 -1.46 -13.65
C VAL A 133 8.16 -0.83 -14.71
N GLN A 134 8.72 -0.38 -15.83
CA GLN A 134 7.89 0.05 -16.95
C GLN A 134 6.82 -1.02 -17.27
N PRO A 135 5.56 -0.66 -17.54
CA PRO A 135 4.53 -1.58 -18.02
C PRO A 135 4.81 -2.04 -19.47
N GLY A 136 6.03 -2.52 -19.75
CA GLY A 136 6.47 -2.99 -21.05
C GLY A 136 6.60 -4.51 -21.07
N SER A 137 5.74 -5.16 -21.86
CA SER A 137 5.85 -6.57 -22.28
C SER A 137 5.47 -7.66 -21.26
N GLY A 138 4.38 -7.49 -20.52
CA GLY A 138 3.67 -8.65 -19.98
C GLY A 138 3.04 -9.46 -21.11
N ARG A 139 3.74 -10.49 -21.64
CA ARG A 139 3.08 -11.53 -22.46
C ARG A 139 1.84 -11.98 -21.69
N LYS A 140 0.65 -11.74 -22.26
CA LYS A 140 -0.61 -12.32 -21.76
C LYS A 140 -0.43 -13.83 -21.76
N SER A 141 0.04 -14.38 -20.64
CA SER A 141 0.00 -15.81 -20.40
C SER A 141 -1.48 -16.14 -20.35
N LEU A 142 -2.00 -16.69 -21.45
CA LEU A 142 -3.25 -17.43 -21.49
C LEU A 142 -3.07 -18.68 -20.63
N ARG A 143 -2.94 -18.48 -19.32
CA ARG A 143 -3.03 -19.56 -18.35
C ARG A 143 -4.51 -19.97 -18.35
N PRO A 144 -4.81 -21.27 -18.54
CA PRO A 144 -6.16 -21.76 -18.33
C PRO A 144 -6.62 -21.34 -16.93
N PRO A 145 -7.91 -21.00 -16.74
CA PRO A 145 -8.42 -20.64 -15.42
C PRO A 145 -8.06 -21.79 -14.48
N ARG A 146 -7.13 -21.53 -13.55
CA ARG A 146 -6.86 -22.46 -12.47
C ARG A 146 -8.19 -22.71 -11.81
N ARG A 147 -8.53 -24.00 -11.62
CA ARG A 147 -9.72 -24.46 -10.91
C ARG A 147 -10.01 -23.45 -9.80
N ARG A 148 -11.17 -22.80 -9.86
CA ARG A 148 -11.59 -21.83 -8.85
C ARG A 148 -11.40 -22.53 -7.51
N HIS A 149 -10.37 -22.13 -6.77
CA HIS A 149 -10.30 -22.48 -5.36
C HIS A 149 -11.62 -21.96 -4.80
N ARG A 150 -12.36 -22.85 -4.12
CA ARG A 150 -13.61 -22.48 -3.46
C ARG A 150 -13.31 -21.21 -2.69
N ALA A 151 -14.03 -20.12 -2.98
CA ALA A 151 -13.81 -18.87 -2.28
C ALA A 151 -13.95 -19.16 -0.78
N ASP A 152 -12.89 -18.85 -0.04
CA ASP A 152 -12.92 -19.01 1.40
C ASP A 152 -14.07 -18.15 1.94
N SER A 153 -14.73 -18.62 3.01
CA SER A 153 -15.69 -17.78 3.72
C SER A 153 -14.98 -16.48 4.14
N PRO A 154 -15.65 -15.30 4.11
CA PRO A 154 -15.03 -14.04 4.53
C PRO A 154 -14.29 -14.14 5.88
N ARG A 155 -14.85 -14.87 6.84
CA ARG A 155 -14.19 -15.15 8.13
C ARG A 155 -12.95 -16.03 8.04
N CYS A 156 -12.94 -17.03 7.14
CA CYS A 156 -11.74 -17.86 6.95
C CYS A 156 -10.62 -17.03 6.28
N HIS A 157 -10.99 -16.14 5.36
CA HIS A 157 -10.05 -15.22 4.72
C HIS A 157 -9.47 -14.23 5.73
N GLU A 158 -10.32 -13.57 6.52
CA GLU A 158 -9.94 -12.66 7.61
C GLU A 158 -8.94 -13.32 8.56
N ALA A 159 -9.28 -14.49 9.09
CA ALA A 159 -8.41 -15.21 9.99
C ALA A 159 -7.09 -15.65 9.29
N THR A 160 -7.14 -16.08 8.03
CA THR A 160 -5.93 -16.37 7.24
C THR A 160 -5.02 -15.15 7.17
N VAL A 161 -5.58 -13.97 6.88
CA VAL A 161 -4.81 -12.73 6.77
C VAL A 161 -4.19 -12.37 8.12
N ILE A 162 -4.97 -12.37 9.20
CA ILE A 162 -4.51 -11.98 10.54
C ILE A 162 -3.42 -12.92 11.05
N PHE A 163 -3.60 -14.24 10.94
CA PHE A 163 -2.57 -15.21 11.36
C PHE A 163 -1.29 -15.16 10.51
N ASN A 164 -1.36 -14.64 9.27
CA ASN A 164 -0.18 -14.46 8.41
C ASN A 164 0.47 -13.06 8.54
N LEU A 165 -0.05 -12.13 9.35
CA LEU A 165 0.49 -10.76 9.46
C LEU A 165 1.96 -10.71 9.88
N LEU A 166 2.32 -11.42 10.95
CA LEU A 166 3.70 -11.44 11.43
C LEU A 166 4.66 -12.04 10.38
N ARG A 167 4.23 -13.06 9.64
CA ARG A 167 5.00 -13.60 8.53
C ARG A 167 5.17 -12.57 7.41
N LEU A 168 4.08 -11.91 7.02
CA LEU A 168 4.12 -10.88 5.96
C LEU A 168 5.09 -9.75 6.32
N LEU A 169 5.01 -9.22 7.55
CA LEU A 169 5.78 -8.05 7.97
C LEU A 169 7.22 -8.40 8.38
N ALA A 170 7.43 -9.44 9.19
CA ALA A 170 8.75 -9.77 9.72
C ALA A 170 9.62 -10.59 8.75
N TRP A 171 9.00 -11.31 7.80
CA TRP A 171 9.70 -12.18 6.86
C TRP A 171 9.58 -11.73 5.41
N ASP A 172 8.36 -11.70 4.86
CA ASP A 172 8.19 -11.47 3.42
C ASP A 172 8.61 -10.05 3.01
N LEU A 173 8.21 -9.04 3.81
CA LEU A 173 8.61 -7.65 3.62
C LEU A 173 10.11 -7.44 3.84
N ARG A 174 10.67 -8.05 4.88
CA ARG A 174 12.12 -8.06 5.13
C ARG A 174 12.88 -8.64 3.95
N LEU A 175 12.40 -9.72 3.35
CA LEU A 175 13.08 -10.39 2.25
C LEU A 175 13.10 -9.54 0.97
N VAL A 176 12.01 -8.83 0.66
CA VAL A 176 12.01 -7.89 -0.48
C VAL A 176 12.91 -6.67 -0.20
N ALA A 177 13.02 -6.23 1.05
CA ALA A 177 13.94 -5.17 1.44
C ALA A 177 15.43 -5.51 1.27
N HIS A 178 15.77 -6.81 1.31
CA HIS A 178 17.12 -7.28 0.99
C HIS A 178 17.32 -7.49 -0.52
N SER A 179 16.26 -7.85 -1.23
CA SER A 179 16.31 -8.15 -2.67
C SER A 179 16.35 -6.89 -3.55
N GLY A 180 15.86 -5.75 -3.05
CA GLY A 180 15.85 -4.49 -3.78
C GLY A 180 14.71 -4.36 -4.81
N PRO A 181 14.68 -3.27 -5.60
CA PRO A 181 13.66 -3.04 -6.62
C PRO A 181 13.72 -4.10 -7.74
N CYS A 182 12.63 -4.14 -8.50
CA CYS A 182 12.47 -5.01 -9.65
C CYS A 182 13.16 -4.40 -10.88
N LEU A 183 14.48 -4.42 -10.93
CA LEU A 183 15.24 -3.93 -12.09
C LEU A 183 15.82 -5.11 -12.89
#